data_AF-A0AA40W904-F1
#
_entry.id   AF-A0AA40W904-F1
#
_cell.length_a   1.000
_cell.length_b   1.000
_cell.length_c   1.000
_cell.angle_alpha   90.00
_cell.angle_beta   90.00
_cell.angle_gamma   90.00
#
_symmetry.space_group_name_H-M   'P 1'
#
loop_
_entity.id
_entity.type
_entity.pdbx_description
1 polymer ?
#
loop_
_entity_poly.entity_id
_entity_poly.type
_entity_poly.pdbx_seq_one_letter_code
_entity_poly.pdbx_strand_id
1 'polypeptide(L)' 'MIRNLLEGVMRFRVVTLAASVGAIVFGIWAWIDIRKEAYSDIADAQVRLIAKFPGKAAVEVEERVDSD' A
#
# COMPACT_ATOMS: atom_id res chain seq x y z
N MET A 1 -37.37 -3.94 7.74
CA MET A 1 -35.92 -3.64 7.80
C MET A 1 -35.55 -2.48 6.87
N ILE A 2 -35.63 -2.62 5.54
CA ILE A 2 -35.36 -1.52 4.58
C ILE A 2 -36.26 -0.29 4.79
N ARG A 3 -37.53 -0.50 5.14
CA ARG A 3 -38.48 0.60 5.41
C ARG A 3 -38.05 1.44 6.62
N ASN A 4 -37.59 0.80 7.70
CA ASN A 4 -37.08 1.46 8.89
C ASN A 4 -35.79 2.24 8.63
N LEU A 5 -34.92 1.74 7.74
CA LEU A 5 -33.72 2.47 7.29
C LEU A 5 -34.12 3.73 6.51
N LEU A 6 -35.09 3.61 5.60
CA LEU A 6 -35.58 4.74 4.80
C LEU A 6 -36.24 5.81 5.67
N GLU A 7 -37.07 5.39 6.64
CA GLU A 7 -37.68 6.28 7.62
C GLU A 7 -36.63 6.95 8.53
N GLY A 8 -35.59 6.23 8.93
CA GLY A 8 -34.46 6.78 9.68
C GLY A 8 -33.70 7.84 8.89
N VAL A 9 -33.41 7.57 7.62
CA VAL A 9 -32.75 8.51 6.70
C VAL A 9 -33.61 9.76 6.46
N MET A 10 -34.93 9.60 6.27
CA MET A 10 -35.84 10.75 6.11
C MET A 10 -35.95 11.59 7.38
N ARG A 11 -35.96 10.98 8.56
CA ARG A 11 -36.04 11.69 9.85
C ARG A 11 -34.78 12.50 10.14
N PHE A 12 -33.61 11.98 9.76
CA PHE A 12 -32.31 12.63 9.97
C PHE A 12 -31.71 13.17 8.67
N ARG A 13 -32.55 13.64 7.74
CA ARG A 13 -32.16 14.08 6.39
C ARG A 13 -30.92 14.99 6.37
N VAL A 14 -30.81 15.94 7.30
CA VAL A 14 -29.69 16.89 7.37
C VAL A 14 -28.40 16.19 7.79
N VAL A 15 -28.48 15.28 8.77
CA VAL A 15 -27.34 14.49 9.23
C VAL A 15 -26.89 13.52 8.14
N THR A 16 -27.81 12.86 7.45
CA THR A 16 -27.47 12.00 6.32
C THR A 16 -26.79 12.78 5.20
N LEU A 17 -27.31 13.96 4.86
CA LEU A 17 -26.73 14.80 3.81
C LEU A 17 -25.33 15.31 4.20
N ALA A 18 -25.15 15.72 5.46
CA ALA A 18 -23.84 16.09 6.00
C ALA A 18 -22.86 14.90 5.98
N ALA A 19 -23.31 13.70 6.37
CA ALA A 19 -22.50 12.49 6.32
C ALA A 19 -22.11 12.12 4.88
N SER A 20 -23.02 12.26 3.92
CA SER A 20 -22.72 12.04 2.50
C SER A 20 -21.68 13.03 1.98
N VAL A 21 -21.80 14.32 2.32
CA VAL A 21 -20.80 15.33 1.95
C VAL A 21 -19.45 15.01 2.60
N GLY A 22 -19.45 14.63 3.88
CA GLY A 22 -18.24 14.21 4.59
C GLY A 22 -17.56 13.00 3.93
N ALA A 23 -18.34 12.00 3.52
CA ALA A 23 -17.82 10.84 2.79
C ALA A 23 -17.21 11.21 1.44
N ILE A 24 -17.82 12.16 0.71
CA ILE A 24 -17.28 12.66 -0.56
C ILE A 24 -15.93 13.37 -0.33
N VAL A 25 -15.88 14.30 0.62
CA VAL A 25 -14.64 15.05 0.94
C VAL A 25 -13.54 14.08 1.38
N PHE A 26 -13.87 13.11 2.22
CA PHE A 26 -12.93 12.09 2.67
C PHE A 26 -12.44 11.21 1.52
N GLY A 27 -13.33 10.81 0.61
CA GLY A 27 -12.98 10.05 -0.59
C GLY A 27 -12.06 10.84 -1.53
N ILE A 28 -12.31 12.14 -1.73
CA ILE A 28 -11.43 13.02 -2.52
C ILE A 28 -10.06 13.14 -1.86
N TRP A 29 -10.02 13.36 -0.54
CA TRP A 29 -8.77 13.45 0.20
C TRP A 29 -7.96 12.15 0.08
N ALA A 30 -8.59 11.00 0.32
CA ALA A 30 -7.95 9.69 0.19
C ALA A 30 -7.45 9.43 -1.24
N TRP A 31 -8.19 9.86 -2.27
CA TRP A 31 -7.79 9.71 -3.68
C TRP A 31 -6.54 10.54 -4.05
N ILE A 32 -6.36 11.68 -3.39
CA ILE A 32 -5.19 12.54 -3.57
C ILE A 32 -4.00 12.00 -2.77
N ASP A 33 -4.24 11.56 -1.53
CA ASP A 33 -3.22 11.08 -0.61
C ASP A 33 -2.66 9.70 -1.00
N ILE A 34 -3.45 8.87 -1.69
CA ILE A 34 -2.98 7.58 -2.19
C ILE A 34 -1.71 7.78 -3.05
N ARG A 35 -0.64 7.09 -2.66
CA ARG A 35 0.59 7.07 -3.46
C ARG A 35 0.28 6.34 -4.75
N LYS A 36 0.27 7.09 -5.85
CA LYS A 36 0.09 6.55 -7.20
C LYS A 36 1.42 6.00 -7.66
N GLU A 37 1.68 4.75 -7.32
CA GLU A 37 2.84 4.02 -7.83
C GLU A 37 2.52 3.61 -9.28
N ALA A 38 3.33 4.10 -10.23
CA ALA A 38 3.11 3.84 -11.65
C ALA A 38 3.34 2.37 -12.03
N TYR A 39 4.07 1.65 -11.19
CA TYR A 39 4.30 0.22 -11.28
C TYR A 39 3.90 -0.38 -9.94
N SER A 40 3.11 -1.45 -9.99
CA SER A 40 2.90 -2.27 -8.82
C SER A 40 4.25 -2.84 -8.39
N ASP A 41 4.57 -2.76 -7.10
CA ASP A 41 5.73 -3.46 -6.54
C ASP A 41 5.43 -4.96 -6.54
N ILE A 42 5.76 -5.63 -7.65
CA ILE A 42 5.63 -7.08 -7.86
C ILE A 42 7.00 -7.74 -7.67
N ALA A 43 7.98 -7.02 -7.09
CA ALA A 43 9.27 -7.62 -6.80
C ALA A 43 9.13 -8.61 -5.64
N ASP A 44 9.65 -9.83 -5.84
CA ASP A 44 9.85 -10.74 -4.71
C ASP A 44 10.79 -10.08 -3.70
N ALA A 45 10.51 -10.27 -2.41
CA ALA A 45 11.34 -9.75 -1.34
C ALA A 45 12.70 -10.48 -1.34
N GLN A 46 13.68 -9.92 -2.04
CA GLN A 46 15.02 -10.48 -2.15
C GLN A 46 16.02 -9.75 -1.25
N VAL A 47 16.73 -10.49 -0.41
CA VAL A 47 17.85 -9.98 0.38
C VAL A 47 19.15 -10.32 -0.34
N ARG A 48 19.89 -9.29 -0.79
CA ARG A 48 21.19 -9.47 -1.46
C ARG A 48 22.33 -9.27 -0.46
N LEU A 49 23.09 -10.33 -0.20
CA LEU A 49 24.35 -10.28 0.54
C LEU A 49 25.47 -9.90 -0.44
N ILE A 50 26.18 -8.80 -0.15
CA ILE A 50 27.35 -8.38 -0.94
C ILE A 50 28.57 -8.48 -0.02
N ALA A 51 29.28 -9.60 -0.09
CA ALA A 51 30.57 -9.77 0.56
C ALA A 51 31.67 -9.26 -0.38
N LYS A 52 32.31 -8.15 -0.03
CA LYS A 52 33.45 -7.62 -0.78
C LYS A 52 34.74 -8.22 -0.25
N PHE A 53 35.43 -9.01 -1.09
CA PHE A 53 36.75 -9.55 -0.78
C PHE A 53 37.82 -8.91 -1.68
N PRO A 54 38.37 -7.74 -1.30
CA PRO A 54 39.25 -6.96 -2.17
C PRO A 54 40.61 -7.64 -2.39
N GLY A 55 41.07 -7.67 -3.65
CA GLY A 55 42.43 -8.11 -4.02
C GLY A 55 42.59 -9.60 -4.35
N LYS A 56 41.49 -10.32 -4.60
CA LYS A 56 41.47 -11.78 -4.78
C LYS A 56 40.87 -12.18 -6.12
N ALA A 57 41.42 -13.23 -6.75
CA ALA A 57 40.95 -13.73 -8.04
C ALA A 57 39.52 -14.29 -7.90
N ALA A 58 38.70 -14.16 -8.95
CA ALA A 58 37.27 -14.53 -8.91
C ALA A 58 37.02 -15.95 -8.39
N VAL A 59 37.91 -16.91 -8.70
CA VAL A 59 37.83 -18.31 -8.27
C VAL A 59 37.99 -18.48 -6.75
N GLU A 60 38.88 -17.70 -6.09
CA GLU A 60 39.06 -17.80 -4.64
C GLU A 60 37.88 -17.20 -3.84
N VAL A 61 37.06 -16.34 -4.48
CA VAL A 61 35.87 -15.75 -3.86
C VAL A 61 34.69 -16.74 -3.90
N GLU A 62 34.50 -17.46 -5.01
CA GLU A 62 33.46 -18.48 -5.14
C GLU A 62 33.64 -19.63 -4.14
N GLU A 63 34.88 -20.09 -3.93
CA GLU A 63 35.17 -21.22 -3.04
C GLU A 63 35.04 -20.87 -1.54
N ARG A 64 35.17 -19.60 -1.16
CA ARG A 64 35.21 -19.17 0.26
C ARG A 64 33.96 -18.42 0.73
N VAL A 65 33.19 -17.85 -0.19
CA VAL A 65 32.07 -16.93 0.13
C VAL A 65 30.74 -17.41 -0.44
N ASP A 66 30.75 -18.12 -1.57
CA ASP A 66 29.53 -18.57 -2.27
C ASP A 66 29.24 -20.08 -2.07
N SER A 67 30.21 -20.80 -1.48
CA SER A 67 30.12 -22.24 -1.20
C SER A 67 29.76 -22.52 0.27
N ASP A 68 28.60 -22.02 0.74
CA ASP A 68 27.76 -22.63 1.79
C ASP A 68 26.39 -21.92 1.87
#